data_AF-A0A536TPZ9-F1
#
_entry.id   AF-A0A536TPZ9-F1
#
_cell.length_a   1.000
_cell.length_b   1.000
_cell.length_c   1.000
_cell.angle_alpha   90.00
_cell.angle_beta   90.00
_cell.angle_gamma   90.00
#
_symmetry.space_group_name_H-M   'P 1'
#
loop_
_entity.id
_entity.type
_entity.pdbx_description
1 polymer ?
#
loop_
_entity_poly.entity_id
_entity_poly.type
_entity_poly.pdbx_seq_one_letter_code
_entity_poly.pdbx_strand_id
1 'polypeptide(L)'
;MPICWLRSKPTPFSAAAADRRRDASAVNARSETPAPYGPPAAPEAERWMREALALAHAAQDRGEVPVGAVVVRDGAIVGRGGNAPIAANDPTAHAEI
;
A
#
# COMPACT_ATOMS: atom_id res chain seq x y z
N MET A 1 -15.88 -32.19 -17.23
CA MET A 1 -15.78 -31.83 -15.80
C MET A 1 -15.57 -30.32 -15.68
N PRO A 2 -16.62 -29.49 -15.58
CA PRO A 2 -16.49 -28.05 -15.43
C PRO A 2 -16.53 -27.62 -13.94
N ILE A 3 -15.57 -26.79 -13.53
CA ILE A 3 -15.55 -26.15 -12.20
C ILE A 3 -16.43 -24.90 -12.27
N CYS A 4 -17.51 -24.92 -11.49
CA CYS A 4 -18.49 -23.85 -11.39
C CYS A 4 -18.01 -22.80 -10.37
N TRP A 5 -17.54 -21.63 -10.83
CA TRP A 5 -17.32 -20.48 -9.96
C TRP A 5 -18.64 -19.74 -9.73
N LEU A 6 -19.29 -20.08 -8.61
CA LEU A 6 -20.56 -19.50 -8.18
C LEU A 6 -20.35 -18.07 -7.66
N ARG A 7 -20.77 -17.11 -8.46
CA ARG A 7 -21.00 -15.71 -8.09
C ARG A 7 -22.21 -15.63 -7.16
N SER A 8 -22.05 -15.25 -5.89
CA SER A 8 -23.18 -15.04 -4.96
C SER A 8 -23.02 -13.75 -4.12
N LYS A 9 -23.68 -12.71 -4.65
CA LYS A 9 -24.36 -11.51 -4.10
C LYS A 9 -23.84 -10.74 -2.85
N PRO A 10 -23.93 -9.39 -2.90
CA PRO A 10 -23.52 -8.49 -1.82
C PRO A 10 -24.46 -8.54 -0.62
N THR A 11 -23.91 -8.46 0.60
CA THR A 11 -24.67 -8.18 1.82
C THR A 11 -24.98 -6.68 1.90
N PRO A 12 -26.20 -6.28 2.31
CA PRO A 12 -26.45 -4.91 2.72
C PRO A 12 -25.92 -4.76 4.15
N PHE A 13 -24.73 -4.16 4.32
CA PHE A 13 -24.33 -3.69 5.63
C PHE A 13 -25.18 -2.45 5.95
N SER A 14 -26.14 -2.66 6.85
CA SER A 14 -27.13 -1.68 7.30
C SER A 14 -26.50 -0.34 7.70
N ALA A 15 -27.08 0.75 7.20
CA ALA A 15 -26.77 2.11 7.58
C ALA A 15 -27.32 2.42 8.97
N ALA A 16 -26.43 2.63 9.95
CA ALA A 16 -26.66 3.47 11.13
C ALA A 16 -25.36 3.65 11.94
N ALA A 17 -24.63 4.75 11.70
CA ALA A 17 -23.81 5.39 12.72
C ALA A 17 -23.28 6.75 12.23
N ALA A 18 -23.98 7.79 12.66
CA ALA A 18 -23.48 9.13 12.99
C ALA A 18 -22.49 9.82 12.05
N ASP A 19 -22.99 10.91 11.47
CA ASP A 19 -22.25 12.11 11.09
C ASP A 19 -21.04 12.34 12.01
N ARG A 20 -19.86 11.95 11.53
CA ARG A 20 -18.58 12.39 12.06
C ARG A 20 -17.94 13.28 11.01
N ARG A 21 -18.42 14.51 10.90
CA ARG A 21 -17.56 15.64 10.56
C ARG A 21 -16.42 15.69 11.59
N ARG A 22 -15.37 14.89 11.36
CA ARG A 22 -14.06 15.18 11.93
C ARG A 22 -13.59 16.43 11.22
N ASP A 23 -13.62 17.53 11.94
CA ASP A 23 -12.79 18.67 11.64
C ASP A 23 -11.35 18.19 11.48
N ALA A 24 -10.86 18.17 10.25
CA ALA A 24 -9.49 17.76 9.92
C ALA A 24 -8.42 18.74 10.47
N SER A 25 -8.79 19.70 11.32
CA SER A 25 -7.95 20.82 11.76
C SER A 25 -7.33 20.68 13.15
N ALA A 26 -7.63 19.63 13.93
CA ALA A 26 -7.19 19.54 15.33
C ALA A 26 -6.12 18.45 15.62
N VAL A 27 -5.56 17.78 14.60
CA VAL A 27 -4.60 16.67 14.81
C VAL A 27 -3.13 17.11 14.76
N ASN A 28 -2.81 18.36 14.40
CA ASN A 28 -1.41 18.77 14.20
C ASN A 28 -0.94 19.80 15.23
N ALA A 29 -0.45 19.33 16.39
CA ALA A 29 0.58 20.02 17.19
C ALA A 29 1.11 19.18 18.37
N ARG A 30 1.19 17.86 18.26
CA ARG A 30 1.97 17.07 19.23
C ARG A 30 3.26 16.68 18.55
N SER A 31 4.35 17.34 18.94
CA SER A 31 5.71 16.86 18.74
C SER A 31 5.90 15.60 19.58
N GLU A 32 5.20 14.53 19.20
CA GLU A 32 5.45 13.20 19.71
C GLU A 32 6.77 12.74 19.08
N THR A 33 7.79 12.54 19.91
CA THR A 33 8.98 11.81 19.51
C THR A 33 8.49 10.52 18.85
N PRO A 34 8.75 10.30 17.56
CA PRO A 34 8.20 9.12 16.89
C PRO A 34 8.70 7.90 17.64
N ALA A 35 7.79 6.98 17.95
CA ALA A 35 8.18 5.68 18.47
C ALA A 35 9.28 5.12 17.55
N PRO A 36 10.29 4.40 18.08
CA PRO A 36 11.42 3.94 17.29
C PRO A 36 11.02 3.08 16.07
N TYR A 37 9.77 2.59 16.03
CA TYR A 37 9.15 1.85 14.93
C TYR A 37 7.76 2.38 14.55
N GLY A 38 7.48 3.65 14.83
CA GLY A 38 6.24 4.30 14.40
C GLY A 38 6.21 4.52 12.88
N PRO A 39 5.02 4.66 12.27
CA PRO A 39 4.94 5.09 10.89
C PRO A 39 5.66 6.43 10.73
N PRO A 40 6.33 6.68 9.59
CA PRO A 40 6.99 7.96 9.35
C PRO A 40 5.97 9.11 9.44
N ALA A 41 6.46 10.33 9.66
CA ALA A 41 5.59 11.51 9.64
C ALA A 41 4.80 11.55 8.32
N ALA A 42 3.54 11.96 8.37
CA ALA A 42 2.62 11.87 7.22
C ALA A 42 3.20 12.42 5.89
N PRO A 43 3.90 13.58 5.85
CA PRO A 43 4.51 14.07 4.61
C PRO A 43 5.60 13.17 4.03
N GLU A 44 6.37 12.50 4.89
CA GLU A 44 7.39 11.53 4.47
C GLU A 44 6.76 10.25 3.99
N ALA A 45 5.74 9.76 4.71
CA ALA A 45 4.95 8.60 4.31
C ALA A 45 4.38 8.80 2.89
N GLU A 46 3.81 9.97 2.60
CA GLU A 46 3.30 10.28 1.26
C GLU A 46 4.39 10.29 0.19
N ARG A 47 5.58 10.80 0.48
CA ARG A 47 6.73 10.76 -0.45
C ARG A 47 7.10 9.32 -0.79
N TRP A 48 7.17 8.45 0.22
CA TRP A 48 7.51 7.04 0.03
C TRP A 48 6.41 6.26 -0.68
N MET A 49 5.15 6.58 -0.38
CA MET A 49 4.02 5.98 -1.08
C MET A 49 3.96 6.38 -2.55
N ARG A 50 4.31 7.62 -2.91
CA ARG A 50 4.43 8.01 -4.33
C ARG A 50 5.47 7.18 -5.07
N GLU A 51 6.61 6.90 -4.44
CA GLU A 51 7.65 6.04 -5.01
C GLU A 51 7.14 4.60 -5.19
N ALA A 52 6.50 4.02 -4.18
CA ALA A 52 5.93 2.68 -4.24
C ALA A 52 4.86 2.55 -5.35
N LEU A 53 4.01 3.57 -5.53
CA LEU A 53 3.03 3.62 -6.61
C LEU A 53 3.70 3.70 -7.99
N ALA A 54 4.78 4.46 -8.14
CA ALA A 54 5.53 4.50 -9.39
C ALA A 54 6.10 3.12 -9.77
N LEU A 55 6.59 2.36 -8.78
CA LEU A 55 7.06 0.98 -8.97
C LEU A 55 5.91 0.03 -9.34
N ALA A 56 4.74 0.20 -8.73
CA ALA A 56 3.53 -0.56 -9.07
C ALA A 56 3.07 -0.30 -10.51
N HIS A 57 3.09 0.95 -10.96
CA HIS A 57 2.80 1.32 -12.34
C HIS A 57 3.81 0.69 -13.31
N ALA A 58 5.10 0.75 -12.99
CA ALA A 58 6.13 0.10 -13.81
C ALA A 58 5.96 -1.43 -13.87
N ALA A 59 5.50 -2.08 -12.80
CA ALA A 59 5.15 -3.49 -12.81
C ALA A 59 3.94 -3.77 -13.72
N GLN A 60 2.90 -2.93 -13.63
CA GLN A 60 1.73 -3.00 -14.52
C GLN A 60 2.11 -2.90 -15.99
N ASP A 61 3.01 -1.98 -16.34
CA ASP A 61 3.47 -1.77 -17.72
C ASP A 61 4.23 -2.99 -18.27
N ARG A 62 4.82 -3.80 -17.38
CA ARG A 62 5.43 -5.10 -17.74
C ARG A 62 4.43 -6.26 -17.78
N GLY A 63 3.14 -6.01 -17.51
CA GLY A 63 2.11 -7.04 -17.45
C GLY A 63 2.09 -7.83 -16.14
N GLU A 64 2.75 -7.34 -15.10
CA GLU A 64 2.76 -7.94 -13.77
C GLU A 64 1.58 -7.46 -12.92
N VAL A 65 1.32 -8.15 -11.80
CA VAL A 65 0.38 -7.65 -10.79
C VAL A 65 0.93 -6.33 -10.20
N PRO A 66 0.16 -5.23 -10.19
CA PRO A 66 0.68 -3.88 -9.88
C PRO A 66 0.90 -3.68 -8.38
N VAL A 67 2.04 -4.18 -7.89
CA VAL A 67 2.50 -3.99 -6.51
C VAL A 67 3.91 -3.44 -6.54
N GLY A 68 4.16 -2.42 -5.71
CA GLY A 68 5.46 -1.81 -5.50
C GLY A 68 5.73 -1.61 -4.01
N ALA A 69 6.99 -1.70 -3.62
CA ALA A 69 7.44 -1.60 -2.24
C ALA A 69 8.73 -0.79 -2.15
N VAL A 70 8.87 -0.07 -1.03
CA VAL A 70 10.09 0.65 -0.68
C VAL A 70 10.44 0.38 0.77
N VAL A 71 11.72 0.17 1.05
CA VAL A 71 12.26 0.04 2.41
C VAL A 71 13.02 1.29 2.75
N VAL A 72 12.63 1.96 3.84
CA VAL A 72 13.24 3.21 4.29
C VAL A 72 13.90 2.98 5.63
N ARG A 73 15.13 3.47 5.77
CA ARG A 73 15.91 3.47 7.01
C ARG A 73 16.60 4.81 7.16
N ASP A 74 16.49 5.41 8.34
CA ASP A 74 17.14 6.69 8.67
C ASP A 74 16.85 7.81 7.64
N GLY A 75 15.59 7.86 7.15
CA GLY A 75 15.13 8.84 6.17
C GLY A 75 15.57 8.58 4.73
N ALA A 76 16.30 7.49 4.46
CA ALA A 76 16.78 7.12 3.13
C ALA A 76 16.15 5.81 2.64
N ILE A 77 15.85 5.72 1.34
CA ILE A 77 15.39 4.48 0.72
C ILE A 77 16.59 3.54 0.56
N VAL A 78 16.55 2.39 1.21
CA VAL A 78 17.57 1.33 1.14
C VAL A 78 17.16 0.17 0.23
N GLY A 79 15.87 0.07 -0.12
CA GLY A 79 15.35 -0.96 -1.03
C GLY A 79 14.15 -0.45 -1.82
N ARG A 80 14.04 -0.91 -3.07
CA ARG A 80 12.91 -0.65 -3.98
C ARG A 80 12.60 -1.95 -4.71
N GLY A 81 11.33 -2.29 -4.83
CA GLY A 81 10.88 -3.50 -5.50
C GLY A 81 9.53 -3.31 -6.15
N GLY A 82 9.29 -4.04 -7.23
CA GLY A 82 7.98 -4.20 -7.83
C GLY A 82 7.85 -5.64 -8.28
N ASN A 83 6.62 -6.17 -8.32
CA ASN A 83 6.39 -7.56 -8.71
C ASN A 83 7.06 -7.86 -10.06
N ALA A 84 7.72 -9.02 -10.12
CA ALA A 84 8.26 -9.63 -11.32
C ALA A 84 8.05 -11.16 -11.45
N PRO A 85 6.98 -11.81 -10.91
CA PRO A 85 6.88 -13.27 -11.01
C PRO A 85 6.82 -13.82 -12.43
N ILE A 86 6.19 -13.11 -13.36
CA ILE A 86 6.06 -13.56 -14.75
C ILE A 86 7.42 -13.40 -15.46
N ALA A 87 8.03 -12.22 -15.35
CA ALA A 87 9.30 -11.91 -16.01
C ALA A 87 10.48 -12.75 -15.47
N ALA A 88 10.51 -12.99 -14.15
CA ALA A 88 11.54 -13.81 -13.51
C ALA A 88 11.26 -15.32 -13.60
N ASN A 89 10.04 -15.72 -14.01
CA ASN A 89 9.54 -17.09 -13.91
C ASN A 89 9.77 -17.68 -12.50
N ASP A 90 9.56 -16.82 -11.49
CA ASP A 90 9.79 -17.12 -10.09
C ASP A 90 8.56 -16.68 -9.30
N PRO A 91 7.75 -17.61 -8.77
CA PRO A 91 6.54 -17.27 -8.03
C PRO A 91 6.83 -16.49 -6.75
N THR A 92 8.09 -16.41 -6.29
CA THR A 92 8.50 -15.68 -5.09
C THR A 92 8.93 -14.25 -5.38
N ALA A 93 9.07 -13.83 -6.64
CA ALA A 93 9.53 -12.50 -7.04
C ALA A 93 8.47 -11.40 -6.82
N HIS A 94 7.99 -11.28 -5.59
CA HIS A 94 7.10 -10.23 -5.12
C HIS A 94 7.86 -8.94 -4.85
N ALA A 95 7.14 -7.82 -4.78
CA ALA A 95 7.73 -6.50 -4.56
C ALA A 95 8.47 -6.39 -3.22
N GLU A 96 8.05 -7.13 -2.19
CA GLU A 96 8.64 -7.14 -0.85
C GLU A 96 9.90 -8.02 -0.69
N ILE A 97 10.22 -8.85 -1.68
CA ILE A 97 11.34 -9.79 -1.69
C ILE A 97 12.56 -9.14 -2.33
#